data_AF-A0A3Q3XJK7-F1
#
_entry.id   AF-A0A3Q3XJK7-F1
#
_cell.length_a   1.000
_cell.length_b   1.000
_cell.length_c   1.000
_cell.angle_alpha   90.00
_cell.angle_beta   90.00
_cell.angle_gamma   90.00
#
_symmetry.space_group_name_H-M   'P 1'
#
loop_
_entity.id
_entity.type
_entity.pdbx_description
1 polymer ?
#
loop_
_entity_poly.entity_id
_entity_poly.type
_entity_poly.pdbx_seq_one_letter_code
_entity_poly.pdbx_strand_id
1 'polypeptide(L)'
;MRLAPQPSARPLRLMVLFLLATGVTASPLLSSGCPDRCVCDDQLVVQCAGQHLTTFPVNLPLATRQLIISNNRIVELPALALNYLSDLVYLDCSNNSLTEISESTFGNLRKLAYLDLSFNTLSRIEDRTFGPLASLVMLRMTDNPRLSEIHQDAFAENAALQVLDVSRNNLTVLNITSLIALPSLRSVGLSGNPWSCECENEDLCLWVHLEDEGQTVCGSPADMQGRRLGEVGIQLRSLCHQTLGSWDYLFFVVIGFVIFAAGTVSAWLMGVVMVLYERYIKKKDEQLDADEEDEGGEMGRPSRARSHHEMSN
;
A
#
# COMPACT_ATOMS: atom_id res chain seq x y z
N MET A 1 90.49 -61.62 -13.43
CA MET A 1 90.50 -62.04 -14.85
C MET A 1 89.08 -62.01 -15.36
N ARG A 2 88.90 -61.39 -16.54
CA ARG A 2 87.65 -61.28 -17.30
C ARG A 2 87.02 -62.65 -17.53
N LEU A 3 85.70 -62.72 -17.57
CA LEU A 3 84.90 -63.21 -18.72
C LEU A 3 83.46 -63.46 -18.26
N ALA A 4 82.54 -62.62 -18.74
CA ALA A 4 81.16 -63.04 -18.98
C ALA A 4 81.10 -63.92 -20.23
N PRO A 5 80.05 -64.74 -20.36
CA PRO A 5 79.17 -64.55 -21.51
C PRO A 5 77.67 -64.65 -21.17
N GLN A 6 76.87 -63.85 -21.89
CA GLN A 6 75.41 -63.98 -22.12
C GLN A 6 75.14 -65.07 -23.21
N PRO A 7 73.89 -65.42 -23.64
CA PRO A 7 72.58 -64.77 -23.46
C PRO A 7 71.36 -65.72 -23.20
N SER A 8 70.17 -65.10 -23.21
CA SER A 8 68.86 -65.63 -23.65
C SER A 8 67.91 -66.27 -22.61
N ALA A 9 66.90 -65.49 -22.22
CA ALA A 9 65.48 -65.73 -22.51
C ALA A 9 64.59 -64.92 -21.55
N ARG A 10 63.81 -63.98 -22.10
CA ARG A 10 62.57 -63.44 -21.52
C ARG A 10 61.42 -64.27 -22.12
N PRO A 11 60.29 -64.51 -21.42
CA PRO A 11 59.27 -63.44 -21.35
C PRO A 11 58.35 -63.43 -20.11
N LEU A 12 57.65 -62.29 -19.98
CA LEU A 12 56.29 -62.12 -19.45
C LEU A 12 55.97 -62.57 -18.00
N ARG A 13 55.83 -61.59 -17.09
CA ARG A 13 54.50 -61.12 -16.64
C ARG A 13 54.60 -60.00 -15.59
N LEU A 14 53.98 -58.87 -15.96
CA LEU A 14 53.24 -57.89 -15.15
C LEU A 14 53.84 -57.45 -13.80
N MET A 15 54.39 -56.25 -13.81
CA MET A 15 54.29 -55.34 -12.66
C MET A 15 52.81 -55.00 -12.44
N VAL A 16 52.30 -55.21 -11.23
CA VAL A 16 51.05 -54.59 -10.78
C VAL A 16 51.43 -53.45 -9.84
N LEU A 17 51.33 -52.24 -10.38
CA LEU A 17 51.47 -50.99 -9.65
C LEU A 17 50.19 -50.73 -8.84
N PHE A 18 50.38 -50.23 -7.62
CA PHE A 18 49.38 -49.58 -6.77
C PHE A 18 48.50 -48.60 -7.56
N LEU A 19 47.18 -48.62 -7.32
CA LEU A 19 46.27 -47.46 -7.21
C LEU A 19 44.81 -47.96 -7.14
N LEU A 20 44.23 -47.99 -5.93
CA LEU A 20 42.77 -47.98 -5.75
C LEU A 20 42.43 -46.70 -4.98
N ALA A 21 42.37 -45.59 -5.70
CA ALA A 21 41.53 -44.48 -5.32
C ALA A 21 40.10 -44.89 -5.69
N THR A 22 39.24 -45.07 -4.69
CA THR A 22 37.81 -45.29 -4.88
C THR A 22 37.21 -44.05 -5.52
N GLY A 23 37.03 -44.10 -6.83
CA GLY A 23 36.27 -43.12 -7.58
C GLY A 23 34.83 -43.15 -7.12
N VAL A 24 34.39 -42.05 -6.51
CA VAL A 24 32.98 -41.68 -6.47
C VAL A 24 32.54 -41.55 -7.93
N THR A 25 31.76 -42.51 -8.42
CA THR A 25 31.10 -42.39 -9.71
C THR A 25 30.00 -41.35 -9.56
N ALA A 26 30.31 -40.10 -9.89
CA ALA A 26 29.27 -39.12 -10.21
C ALA A 26 28.55 -39.64 -11.47
N SER A 27 27.29 -40.03 -11.30
CA SER A 27 26.40 -40.38 -12.39
C SER A 27 26.26 -39.16 -13.32
N PRO A 28 26.51 -39.27 -14.64
CA PRO A 28 26.11 -38.23 -15.57
C PRO A 28 24.67 -38.54 -16.00
N LEU A 29 23.70 -38.13 -15.19
CA LEU A 29 22.32 -38.03 -15.65
C LEU A 29 22.09 -36.57 -16.08
N LEU A 30 22.24 -36.35 -17.39
CA LEU A 30 21.80 -35.20 -18.19
C LEU A 30 21.48 -33.90 -17.43
N SER A 31 22.51 -33.10 -17.17
CA SER A 31 22.38 -31.64 -17.09
C SER A 31 22.48 -31.05 -18.50
N SER A 32 21.52 -31.36 -19.37
CA SER A 32 21.42 -30.70 -20.67
C SER A 32 20.69 -29.37 -20.49
N GLY A 33 21.42 -28.35 -20.04
CA GLY A 33 20.88 -26.99 -19.86
C GLY A 33 21.20 -26.35 -18.52
N CYS A 34 22.38 -26.57 -17.94
CA CYS A 34 22.87 -25.68 -16.88
C CYS A 34 23.78 -24.62 -17.51
N PRO A 35 23.63 -23.32 -17.18
CA PRO A 35 24.48 -22.28 -17.74
C PRO A 35 25.96 -22.46 -17.36
N ASP A 36 26.86 -22.07 -18.26
CA ASP A 36 28.28 -22.03 -17.96
C ASP A 36 28.53 -21.07 -16.79
N ARG A 37 29.26 -21.53 -15.76
CA ARG A 37 29.53 -20.87 -14.46
C ARG A 37 28.46 -21.05 -13.38
N CYS A 38 27.34 -21.68 -13.69
CA CYS A 38 26.33 -22.01 -12.68
C CYS A 38 26.44 -23.48 -12.24
N VAL A 39 25.95 -23.75 -11.03
CA VAL A 39 25.80 -25.10 -10.49
C VAL A 39 24.31 -25.39 -10.36
N CYS A 40 23.85 -26.45 -11.03
CA CYS A 40 22.47 -26.89 -10.99
C CYS A 40 22.38 -28.19 -10.18
N ASP A 41 21.47 -28.24 -9.21
CA ASP A 41 21.24 -29.39 -8.33
C ASP A 41 19.93 -30.12 -8.67
N ASP A 42 19.81 -31.38 -8.25
CA ASP A 42 18.65 -32.25 -8.45
C ASP A 42 17.38 -31.71 -7.76
N GLN A 43 17.55 -30.80 -6.80
CA GLN A 43 16.46 -30.08 -6.13
C GLN A 43 15.89 -28.91 -6.94
N LEU A 44 16.25 -28.78 -8.23
CA LEU A 44 15.82 -27.69 -9.12
C LEU A 44 16.31 -26.31 -8.65
N VAL A 45 17.49 -26.30 -8.03
CA VAL A 45 18.21 -25.10 -7.57
C VAL A 45 19.29 -24.78 -8.58
N VAL A 46 19.30 -23.53 -9.06
CA VAL A 46 20.36 -23.01 -9.92
C VAL A 46 21.12 -21.93 -9.16
N GLN A 47 22.38 -22.22 -8.87
CA GLN A 47 23.29 -21.37 -8.11
C GLN A 47 24.33 -20.76 -9.04
N CYS A 48 24.25 -19.44 -9.23
CA CYS A 48 25.13 -18.64 -10.07
C CYS A 48 25.79 -17.49 -9.29
N ALA A 49 25.78 -17.55 -7.95
CA ALA A 49 26.29 -16.46 -7.13
C ALA A 49 27.81 -16.24 -7.28
N GLY A 50 28.24 -14.97 -7.27
CA GLY A 50 29.66 -14.62 -7.22
C GLY A 50 30.46 -14.92 -8.50
N GLN A 51 29.79 -15.10 -9.64
CA GLN A 51 30.41 -15.52 -10.91
C GLN A 51 30.83 -14.35 -11.81
N HIS A 52 30.74 -13.11 -11.30
CA HIS A 52 31.00 -11.87 -12.03
C HIS A 52 30.16 -11.71 -13.30
N LEU A 53 28.94 -12.23 -13.30
CA LEU A 53 28.03 -12.14 -14.44
C LEU A 53 27.60 -10.70 -14.68
N THR A 54 27.71 -10.22 -15.91
CA THR A 54 27.21 -8.90 -16.33
C THR A 54 25.83 -8.97 -16.96
N THR A 55 25.44 -10.16 -17.42
CA THR A 55 24.17 -10.44 -18.08
C THR A 55 23.48 -11.62 -17.39
N PHE A 56 22.16 -11.65 -17.45
CA PHE A 56 21.38 -12.78 -16.96
C PHE A 56 21.80 -14.10 -17.64
N PRO A 57 21.99 -15.21 -16.90
CA PRO A 57 22.43 -16.48 -17.47
C PRO A 57 21.37 -17.05 -18.43
N VAL A 58 21.81 -17.49 -19.61
CA VAL A 58 20.97 -18.10 -20.62
C VAL A 58 20.90 -19.63 -20.45
N ASN A 59 19.90 -20.26 -21.05
CA ASN A 59 19.68 -21.71 -21.00
C ASN A 59 19.44 -22.25 -19.59
N LEU A 60 18.65 -21.56 -18.77
CA LEU A 60 18.21 -22.08 -17.48
C LEU A 60 17.19 -23.22 -17.66
N PRO A 61 17.22 -24.28 -16.83
CA PRO A 61 16.19 -25.31 -16.85
C PRO A 61 14.80 -24.73 -16.55
N LEU A 62 13.80 -25.04 -17.37
CA LEU A 62 12.43 -24.51 -17.20
C LEU A 62 11.78 -24.93 -15.88
N ALA A 63 12.20 -26.07 -15.31
CA ALA A 63 11.72 -26.58 -14.04
C ALA A 63 12.38 -25.94 -12.81
N THR A 64 13.27 -24.95 -12.99
CA THR A 64 13.98 -24.29 -11.88
C THR A 64 12.99 -23.70 -10.87
N ARG A 65 13.16 -24.06 -9.60
CA ARG A 65 12.35 -23.55 -8.48
C ARG A 65 13.08 -22.50 -7.65
N GLN A 66 14.39 -22.56 -7.60
CA GLN A 66 15.21 -21.59 -6.88
C GLN A 66 16.31 -21.09 -7.79
N LEU A 67 16.37 -19.79 -8.01
CA LEU A 67 17.40 -19.14 -8.81
C LEU A 67 18.16 -18.16 -7.93
N ILE A 68 19.45 -18.41 -7.76
CA ILE A 68 20.33 -17.58 -6.94
C ILE A 68 21.38 -16.99 -7.89
N ILE A 69 21.25 -15.70 -8.18
CA ILE A 69 22.14 -14.93 -9.05
C ILE A 69 22.79 -13.76 -8.30
N SER A 70 22.86 -13.85 -6.97
CA SER A 70 23.38 -12.81 -6.10
C SER A 70 24.90 -12.59 -6.24
N ASN A 71 25.38 -11.43 -5.80
CA ASN A 71 26.80 -11.06 -5.86
C ASN A 71 27.37 -11.08 -7.30
N ASN A 72 26.62 -10.49 -8.25
CA ASN A 72 27.03 -10.36 -9.64
C ASN A 72 27.00 -8.87 -10.05
N ARG A 73 27.04 -8.58 -11.36
CA ARG A 73 27.01 -7.22 -11.93
C ARG A 73 25.91 -7.10 -12.98
N ILE A 74 24.80 -7.79 -12.76
CA ILE A 74 23.67 -7.80 -13.68
C ILE A 74 22.97 -6.45 -13.59
N VAL A 75 22.74 -5.81 -14.74
CA VAL A 75 22.12 -4.48 -14.83
C VAL A 75 20.61 -4.56 -15.08
N GLU A 76 20.15 -5.62 -15.74
CA GLU A 76 18.76 -5.79 -16.10
C GLU A 76 18.32 -7.26 -15.99
N LEU A 77 17.05 -7.47 -15.65
CA LEU A 77 16.40 -8.77 -15.66
C LEU A 77 15.56 -8.90 -16.93
N PRO A 78 15.94 -9.76 -17.88
CA PRO A 78 15.20 -9.90 -19.13
C PRO A 78 13.84 -10.57 -18.89
N ALA A 79 12.77 -9.79 -19.07
CA ALA A 79 11.39 -10.22 -18.85
C ALA A 79 11.06 -11.56 -19.53
N LEU A 80 11.45 -11.72 -20.80
CA LEU A 80 11.16 -12.94 -21.55
C LEU A 80 11.82 -14.18 -20.92
N ALA A 81 13.08 -14.09 -20.51
CA ALA A 81 13.80 -15.23 -19.95
C ALA A 81 13.28 -15.61 -18.55
N LEU A 82 12.99 -14.62 -17.69
CA LEU A 82 12.37 -14.89 -16.38
C LEU A 82 10.98 -15.49 -16.53
N ASN A 83 10.16 -14.99 -17.47
CA ASN A 83 8.78 -15.45 -17.63
C ASN A 83 8.67 -16.92 -18.11
N TYR A 84 9.74 -17.50 -18.65
CA TYR A 84 9.82 -18.94 -18.93
C TYR A 84 9.98 -19.79 -17.67
N LEU A 85 10.43 -19.21 -16.55
CA LEU A 85 10.63 -19.89 -15.27
C LEU A 85 9.35 -19.83 -14.42
N SER A 86 8.22 -20.29 -14.94
CA SER A 86 6.91 -20.20 -14.27
C SER A 86 6.81 -20.98 -12.95
N ASP A 87 7.72 -21.93 -12.73
CA ASP A 87 7.82 -22.73 -11.51
C ASP A 87 8.72 -22.13 -10.43
N LEU A 88 9.27 -20.94 -10.66
CA LEU A 88 10.16 -20.27 -9.73
C LEU A 88 9.42 -19.87 -8.45
N VAL A 89 9.99 -20.26 -7.31
CA VAL A 89 9.48 -19.99 -5.95
C VAL A 89 10.41 -19.03 -5.20
N TYR A 90 11.71 -19.11 -5.46
CA TYR A 90 12.74 -18.31 -4.80
C TYR A 90 13.63 -17.65 -5.85
N LEU A 91 13.74 -16.31 -5.78
CA LEU A 91 14.64 -15.53 -6.61
C LEU A 91 15.49 -14.61 -5.73
N ASP A 92 16.79 -14.87 -5.70
CA ASP A 92 17.78 -13.99 -5.08
C ASP A 92 18.64 -13.33 -6.16
N CYS A 93 18.39 -12.04 -6.36
CA CYS A 93 19.17 -11.16 -7.22
C CYS A 93 19.84 -10.04 -6.42
N SER A 94 20.09 -10.27 -5.13
CA SER A 94 20.76 -9.31 -4.26
C SER A 94 22.21 -9.04 -4.68
N ASN A 95 22.73 -7.87 -4.32
CA ASN A 95 24.11 -7.46 -4.63
C ASN A 95 24.43 -7.55 -6.13
N ASN A 96 23.63 -6.85 -6.92
CA ASN A 96 23.79 -6.68 -8.37
C ASN A 96 23.79 -5.17 -8.70
N SER A 97 23.58 -4.81 -9.97
CA SER A 97 23.52 -3.41 -10.41
C SER A 97 22.20 -3.12 -11.12
N LEU A 98 21.10 -3.74 -10.64
CA LEU A 98 19.78 -3.55 -11.21
C LEU A 98 19.35 -2.09 -11.03
N THR A 99 18.85 -1.47 -12.10
CA THR A 99 18.45 -0.05 -12.11
C THR A 99 16.94 0.13 -12.11
N GLU A 100 16.22 -0.74 -12.81
CA GLU A 100 14.79 -0.66 -13.04
C GLU A 100 14.19 -2.07 -13.06
N ILE A 101 12.95 -2.17 -12.60
CA ILE A 101 12.10 -3.37 -12.70
C ILE A 101 10.70 -2.91 -13.07
N SER A 102 9.96 -3.76 -13.77
CA SER A 102 8.61 -3.46 -14.24
C SER A 102 7.70 -4.65 -14.04
N GLU A 103 6.39 -4.42 -14.15
CA GLU A 103 5.37 -5.47 -14.17
C GLU A 103 5.72 -6.59 -15.18
N SER A 104 6.27 -6.22 -16.34
CA SER A 104 6.62 -7.16 -17.41
C SER A 104 7.75 -8.12 -17.02
N THR A 105 8.68 -7.68 -16.16
CA THR A 105 9.83 -8.48 -15.68
C THR A 105 9.37 -9.74 -14.94
N PHE A 106 8.21 -9.67 -14.26
CA PHE A 106 7.69 -10.72 -13.38
C PHE A 106 6.37 -11.33 -13.87
N GLY A 107 5.92 -10.99 -15.08
CA GLY A 107 4.57 -11.25 -15.58
C GLY A 107 4.01 -12.67 -15.43
N ASN A 108 4.87 -13.70 -15.43
CA ASN A 108 4.44 -15.10 -15.30
C ASN A 108 4.90 -15.81 -14.01
N LEU A 109 5.50 -15.08 -13.06
CA LEU A 109 6.09 -15.65 -11.85
C LEU A 109 5.07 -15.77 -10.70
N ARG A 110 3.91 -16.37 -10.98
CA ARG A 110 2.79 -16.44 -10.03
C ARG A 110 3.07 -17.26 -8.77
N LYS A 111 4.06 -18.16 -8.83
CA LYS A 111 4.48 -19.05 -7.73
C LYS A 111 5.62 -18.49 -6.89
N LEU A 112 6.17 -17.33 -7.28
CA LEU A 112 7.29 -16.74 -6.57
C LEU A 112 6.83 -16.31 -5.17
N ALA A 113 7.49 -16.84 -4.16
CA ALA A 113 7.19 -16.58 -2.76
C ALA A 113 8.25 -15.70 -2.09
N TYR A 114 9.50 -15.77 -2.54
CA TYR A 114 10.61 -14.98 -2.02
C TYR A 114 11.31 -14.24 -3.16
N LEU A 115 11.44 -12.92 -3.02
CA LEU A 115 12.18 -12.07 -3.94
C LEU A 115 13.13 -11.16 -3.15
N ASP A 116 14.41 -11.26 -3.46
CA ASP A 116 15.45 -10.40 -2.87
C ASP A 116 16.13 -9.55 -3.95
N LEU A 117 15.88 -8.25 -3.86
CA LEU A 117 16.42 -7.18 -4.71
C LEU A 117 17.36 -6.27 -3.90
N SER A 118 17.81 -6.71 -2.72
CA SER A 118 18.65 -5.90 -1.83
C SER A 118 20.02 -5.60 -2.45
N PHE A 119 20.68 -4.52 -2.03
CA PHE A 119 22.00 -4.13 -2.53
C PHE A 119 22.04 -3.97 -4.06
N ASN A 120 21.05 -3.29 -4.62
CA ASN A 120 21.01 -2.91 -6.03
C ASN A 120 21.03 -1.39 -6.17
N THR A 121 20.78 -0.88 -7.38
CA THR A 121 20.76 0.56 -7.67
C THR A 121 19.40 1.01 -8.19
N LEU A 122 18.33 0.39 -7.69
CA LEU A 122 16.96 0.72 -8.06
C LEU A 122 16.66 2.18 -7.75
N SER A 123 15.93 2.85 -8.63
CA SER A 123 15.63 4.28 -8.51
C SER A 123 14.19 4.56 -8.06
N ARG A 124 13.24 3.82 -8.62
CA ARG A 124 11.81 3.94 -8.35
C ARG A 124 11.11 2.61 -8.57
N ILE A 125 9.99 2.42 -7.90
CA ILE A 125 9.07 1.30 -8.13
C ILE A 125 7.76 1.87 -8.69
N GLU A 126 7.43 1.46 -9.92
CA GLU A 126 6.21 1.88 -10.62
C GLU A 126 4.96 1.14 -10.12
N ASP A 127 3.79 1.60 -10.57
CA ASP A 127 2.52 0.96 -10.23
C ASP A 127 2.48 -0.48 -10.71
N ARG A 128 1.87 -1.37 -9.91
CA ARG A 128 1.71 -2.81 -10.22
C ARG A 128 3.00 -3.56 -10.60
N THR A 129 4.19 -3.01 -10.31
CA THR A 129 5.49 -3.68 -10.58
C THR A 129 5.53 -5.11 -10.05
N PHE A 130 4.96 -5.34 -8.85
CA PHE A 130 4.89 -6.66 -8.22
C PHE A 130 3.53 -7.35 -8.37
N GLY A 131 2.56 -6.74 -9.08
CA GLY A 131 1.20 -7.25 -9.21
C GLY A 131 1.10 -8.71 -9.69
N PRO A 132 1.88 -9.15 -10.69
CA PRO A 132 1.89 -10.54 -11.16
C PRO A 132 2.32 -11.58 -10.11
N LEU A 133 3.01 -11.16 -9.05
CA LEU A 133 3.56 -12.01 -8.00
C LEU A 133 2.49 -12.37 -6.94
N ALA A 134 1.44 -13.07 -7.34
CA ALA A 134 0.28 -13.36 -6.49
C ALA A 134 0.61 -14.19 -5.22
N SER A 135 1.67 -15.00 -5.27
CA SER A 135 2.10 -15.84 -4.13
C SER A 135 3.25 -15.23 -3.32
N LEU A 136 3.60 -13.95 -3.55
CA LEU A 136 4.74 -13.32 -2.90
C LEU A 136 4.51 -13.21 -1.39
N VAL A 137 5.41 -13.77 -0.61
CA VAL A 137 5.35 -13.79 0.86
C VAL A 137 6.38 -12.83 1.45
N MET A 138 7.57 -12.77 0.87
CA MET A 138 8.67 -11.93 1.35
C MET A 138 9.32 -11.17 0.20
N LEU A 139 9.38 -9.86 0.36
CA LEU A 139 10.05 -8.94 -0.56
C LEU A 139 11.09 -8.13 0.20
N ARG A 140 12.34 -8.23 -0.25
CA ARG A 140 13.45 -7.44 0.30
C ARG A 140 14.00 -6.52 -0.77
N MET A 141 14.05 -5.23 -0.47
CA MET A 141 14.60 -4.17 -1.32
C MET A 141 15.52 -3.28 -0.48
N THR A 142 16.28 -3.88 0.44
CA THR A 142 17.14 -3.17 1.38
C THR A 142 18.40 -2.64 0.68
N ASP A 143 18.99 -1.54 1.15
CA ASP A 143 20.27 -1.02 0.62
C ASP A 143 20.23 -0.70 -0.90
N ASN A 144 19.16 -0.08 -1.38
CA ASN A 144 19.07 0.58 -2.69
C ASN A 144 19.20 2.10 -2.52
N PRO A 145 20.42 2.68 -2.57
CA PRO A 145 20.66 4.08 -2.21
C PRO A 145 20.04 5.10 -3.17
N ARG A 146 19.56 4.67 -4.34
CA ARG A 146 18.88 5.53 -5.32
C ARG A 146 17.36 5.44 -5.23
N LEU A 147 16.82 4.51 -4.44
CA LEU A 147 15.39 4.25 -4.38
C LEU A 147 14.73 5.35 -3.55
N SER A 148 14.11 6.32 -4.23
CA SER A 148 13.48 7.48 -3.60
C SER A 148 11.96 7.45 -3.59
N GLU A 149 11.35 6.66 -4.48
CA GLU A 149 9.90 6.62 -4.65
C GLU A 149 9.39 5.20 -4.86
N ILE A 150 8.31 4.87 -4.16
CA ILE A 150 7.53 3.65 -4.37
C ILE A 150 6.09 4.09 -4.61
N HIS A 151 5.54 3.71 -5.76
CA HIS A 151 4.16 4.03 -6.09
C HIS A 151 3.20 3.38 -5.08
N GLN A 152 2.14 4.09 -4.70
CA GLN A 152 1.17 3.65 -3.69
C GLN A 152 0.53 2.28 -4.02
N ASP A 153 0.31 2.00 -5.31
CA ASP A 153 -0.31 0.77 -5.80
C ASP A 153 0.72 -0.31 -6.19
N ALA A 154 2.00 -0.14 -5.84
CA ALA A 154 3.05 -1.11 -6.17
C ALA A 154 2.77 -2.50 -5.56
N PHE A 155 2.09 -2.56 -4.40
CA PHE A 155 1.83 -3.77 -3.64
C PHE A 155 0.35 -4.19 -3.59
N ALA A 156 -0.55 -3.45 -4.24
CA ALA A 156 -2.01 -3.58 -4.04
C ALA A 156 -2.57 -4.99 -4.30
N GLU A 157 -1.94 -5.75 -5.20
CA GLU A 157 -2.38 -7.10 -5.60
C GLU A 157 -1.66 -8.23 -4.82
N ASN A 158 -0.68 -7.91 -3.97
CA ASN A 158 0.14 -8.89 -3.27
C ASN A 158 -0.47 -9.31 -1.91
N ALA A 159 -1.69 -9.87 -1.93
CA ALA A 159 -2.43 -10.22 -0.71
C ALA A 159 -1.73 -11.25 0.22
N ALA A 160 -0.79 -12.03 -0.33
CA ALA A 160 -0.01 -13.01 0.41
C ALA A 160 1.25 -12.42 1.10
N LEU A 161 1.58 -11.14 0.85
CA LEU A 161 2.80 -10.51 1.33
C LEU A 161 2.77 -10.41 2.86
N GLN A 162 3.79 -10.94 3.52
CA GLN A 162 3.92 -10.96 4.97
C GLN A 162 5.06 -10.07 5.46
N VAL A 163 6.17 -10.03 4.70
CA VAL A 163 7.36 -9.26 5.08
C VAL A 163 7.79 -8.37 3.92
N LEU A 164 7.88 -7.08 4.19
CA LEU A 164 8.38 -6.07 3.29
C LEU A 164 9.57 -5.35 3.93
N ASP A 165 10.77 -5.51 3.40
CA ASP A 165 11.96 -4.81 3.89
C ASP A 165 12.40 -3.75 2.87
N VAL A 166 12.16 -2.48 3.19
CA VAL A 166 12.59 -1.31 2.40
C VAL A 166 13.56 -0.43 3.19
N SER A 167 14.29 -1.03 4.13
CA SER A 167 15.26 -0.32 4.96
C SER A 167 16.50 0.13 4.15
N ARG A 168 17.21 1.14 4.65
CA ARG A 168 18.45 1.68 4.07
C ARG A 168 18.31 2.08 2.59
N ASN A 169 17.20 2.72 2.25
CA ASN A 169 16.98 3.33 0.94
C ASN A 169 17.03 4.86 1.06
N ASN A 170 16.59 5.57 0.03
CA ASN A 170 16.51 7.03 0.00
C ASN A 170 15.05 7.51 0.00
N LEU A 171 14.16 6.76 0.66
CA LEU A 171 12.73 7.05 0.70
C LEU A 171 12.45 8.23 1.65
N THR A 172 11.70 9.21 1.16
CA THR A 172 11.24 10.35 1.98
C THR A 172 9.77 10.23 2.36
N VAL A 173 8.99 9.54 1.53
CA VAL A 173 7.53 9.38 1.65
C VAL A 173 7.19 7.93 1.36
N LEU A 174 6.19 7.38 2.07
CA LEU A 174 5.60 6.09 1.76
C LEU A 174 4.11 6.13 2.10
N ASN A 175 3.25 5.85 1.12
CA ASN A 175 1.82 5.77 1.37
C ASN A 175 1.51 4.47 2.12
N ILE A 176 1.10 4.61 3.38
CA ILE A 176 0.84 3.47 4.26
C ILE A 176 -0.55 2.85 4.03
N THR A 177 -1.46 3.55 3.34
CA THR A 177 -2.86 3.12 3.16
C THR A 177 -2.95 1.78 2.44
N SER A 178 -2.16 1.62 1.37
CA SER A 178 -2.10 0.37 0.62
C SER A 178 -1.43 -0.75 1.39
N LEU A 179 -0.45 -0.44 2.26
CA LEU A 179 0.20 -1.42 3.13
C LEU A 179 -0.73 -1.92 4.25
N ILE A 180 -1.51 -1.03 4.86
CA ILE A 180 -2.52 -1.40 5.88
C ILE A 180 -3.64 -2.26 5.28
N ALA A 181 -3.94 -2.05 3.99
CA ALA A 181 -4.95 -2.85 3.30
C ALA A 181 -4.50 -4.31 3.03
N LEU A 182 -3.21 -4.63 3.18
CA LEU A 182 -2.70 -5.98 2.95
C LEU A 182 -3.06 -6.91 4.13
N PRO A 183 -3.83 -7.99 3.89
CA PRO A 183 -4.40 -8.80 4.98
C PRO A 183 -3.37 -9.68 5.68
N SER A 184 -2.24 -9.98 5.03
CA SER A 184 -1.22 -10.91 5.53
C SER A 184 0.03 -10.23 6.05
N LEU A 185 0.13 -8.90 5.94
CA LEU A 185 1.35 -8.16 6.28
C LEU A 185 1.60 -8.20 7.79
N ARG A 186 2.84 -8.51 8.18
CA ARG A 186 3.23 -8.71 9.58
C ARG A 186 4.45 -7.89 10.00
N SER A 187 5.32 -7.56 9.06
CA SER A 187 6.57 -6.89 9.34
C SER A 187 6.96 -6.01 8.17
N VAL A 188 7.22 -4.73 8.48
CA VAL A 188 7.73 -3.76 7.53
C VAL A 188 9.02 -3.13 8.06
N GLY A 189 10.11 -3.29 7.30
CA GLY A 189 11.39 -2.66 7.59
C GLY A 189 11.50 -1.28 6.95
N LEU A 190 11.47 -0.21 7.75
CA LEU A 190 11.52 1.19 7.27
C LEU A 190 12.79 1.95 7.69
N SER A 191 13.65 1.33 8.50
CA SER A 191 14.80 2.01 9.11
C SER A 191 15.83 2.48 8.08
N GLY A 192 16.64 3.49 8.42
CA GLY A 192 17.71 3.97 7.54
C GLY A 192 17.25 4.70 6.27
N ASN A 193 16.04 5.26 6.26
CA ASN A 193 15.54 6.13 5.20
C ASN A 193 15.42 7.59 5.70
N PRO A 194 15.64 8.59 4.85
CA PRO A 194 15.49 10.00 5.19
C PRO A 194 14.00 10.44 5.18
N TRP A 195 13.18 9.87 6.07
CA TRP A 195 11.75 10.15 6.12
C TRP A 195 11.43 11.63 6.33
N SER A 196 10.51 12.18 5.55
CA SER A 196 10.01 13.54 5.75
C SER A 196 8.87 13.55 6.76
N CYS A 197 9.11 14.16 7.92
CA CYS A 197 8.16 14.27 9.03
C CYS A 197 7.43 15.61 8.98
N GLU A 198 6.72 15.83 7.89
CA GLU A 198 5.81 16.96 7.68
C GLU A 198 4.35 16.49 7.78
N CYS A 199 3.40 17.43 7.79
CA CYS A 199 1.97 17.11 7.95
C CYS A 199 1.43 16.17 6.87
N GLU A 200 2.01 16.15 5.67
CA GLU A 200 1.60 15.26 4.58
C GLU A 200 1.90 13.78 4.88
N ASN A 201 2.89 13.50 5.73
CA ASN A 201 3.32 12.13 6.08
C ASN A 201 2.97 11.77 7.52
N GLU A 202 2.03 12.50 8.13
CA GLU A 202 1.59 12.27 9.50
C GLU A 202 1.14 10.81 9.71
N ASP A 203 0.41 10.24 8.77
CA ASP A 203 -0.14 8.88 8.84
C ASP A 203 0.97 7.82 8.98
N LEU A 204 2.06 7.97 8.20
CA LEU A 204 3.23 7.09 8.29
C LEU A 204 3.88 7.21 9.67
N CYS A 205 4.08 8.43 10.16
CA CYS A 205 4.70 8.68 11.45
C CYS A 205 3.87 8.09 12.61
N LEU A 206 2.54 8.14 12.51
CA LEU A 206 1.63 7.57 13.50
C LEU A 206 1.60 6.04 13.45
N TRP A 207 1.61 5.45 12.25
CA TRP A 207 1.55 4.00 12.05
C TRP A 207 2.77 3.26 12.61
N VAL A 208 3.98 3.82 12.40
CA VAL A 208 5.25 3.22 12.84
C VAL A 208 5.35 3.04 14.36
N HIS A 209 4.57 3.80 15.15
CA HIS A 209 4.55 3.69 16.60
C HIS A 209 4.23 2.27 17.10
N LEU A 210 3.57 1.43 16.28
CA LEU A 210 3.08 0.11 16.67
C LEU A 210 3.99 -1.05 16.23
N GLU A 211 4.90 -0.86 15.27
CA GLU A 211 5.57 -1.97 14.59
C GLU A 211 7.12 -2.00 14.71
N ASP A 212 7.78 -0.93 15.15
CA ASP A 212 9.25 -0.84 15.06
C ASP A 212 9.98 -0.90 16.43
N GLU A 213 11.17 -1.52 16.44
CA GLU A 213 12.11 -1.55 17.59
C GLU A 213 12.81 -0.18 17.84
N GLY A 214 12.26 0.91 17.31
CA GLY A 214 12.69 2.28 17.58
C GLY A 214 13.94 2.74 16.80
N GLN A 215 14.19 2.19 15.62
CA GLN A 215 15.33 2.54 14.76
C GLN A 215 14.98 3.50 13.61
N THR A 216 13.69 3.68 13.31
CA THR A 216 13.20 4.63 12.30
C THR A 216 13.23 6.07 12.82
N VAL A 217 13.90 6.95 12.07
CA VAL A 217 14.09 8.37 12.42
C VAL A 217 13.67 9.28 11.27
N CYS A 218 13.29 10.51 11.61
CA CYS A 218 13.03 11.58 10.65
C CYS A 218 14.34 12.06 10.02
N GLY A 219 14.34 12.25 8.70
CA GLY A 219 15.40 12.91 7.93
C GLY A 219 15.16 14.41 7.72
N SER A 220 13.89 14.83 7.60
CA SER A 220 13.46 16.22 7.44
C SER A 220 12.16 16.50 8.20
N PRO A 221 11.81 17.77 8.51
CA PRO A 221 12.64 18.98 8.41
C PRO A 221 13.80 18.99 9.43
N ALA A 222 14.76 19.91 9.28
CA ALA A 222 15.98 19.97 10.10
C ALA A 222 15.71 20.00 11.62
N ASP A 223 14.60 20.63 12.04
CA ASP A 223 14.20 20.73 13.43
C ASP A 223 13.78 19.38 14.06
N MET A 224 13.41 18.41 13.22
CA MET A 224 12.95 17.08 13.63
C MET A 224 13.94 15.97 13.26
N GLN A 225 15.05 16.31 12.61
CA GLN A 225 16.04 15.35 12.14
C GLN A 225 16.60 14.50 13.29
N GLY A 226 16.65 13.19 13.10
CA GLY A 226 17.15 12.22 14.09
C GLY A 226 16.16 11.88 15.21
N ARG A 227 14.98 12.51 15.27
CA ARG A 227 13.91 12.11 16.18
C ARG A 227 13.20 10.86 15.66
N ARG A 228 12.68 10.03 16.57
CA ARG A 228 11.99 8.78 16.22
C ARG A 228 10.63 9.06 15.58
N LEU A 229 10.33 8.35 14.50
CA LEU A 229 9.10 8.56 13.71
C LEU A 229 7.84 8.47 14.59
N GLY A 230 7.76 7.42 15.41
CA GLY A 230 6.60 7.18 16.30
C GLY A 230 6.41 8.23 17.41
N GLU A 231 7.45 8.96 17.82
CA GLU A 231 7.32 10.07 18.77
C GLU A 231 6.83 11.35 18.07
N VAL A 232 7.35 11.59 16.87
CA VAL A 232 7.02 12.78 16.08
C VAL A 232 5.60 12.68 15.51
N GLY A 233 5.09 11.48 15.19
CA GLY A 233 3.73 11.29 14.68
C GLY A 233 2.64 11.84 15.61
N ILE A 234 2.72 11.59 16.92
CA ILE A 234 1.76 12.12 17.89
C ILE A 234 1.85 13.66 17.97
N GLN A 235 3.07 14.20 17.91
CA GLN A 235 3.32 15.64 17.91
C GLN A 235 2.75 16.29 16.63
N LEU A 236 3.02 15.71 15.46
CA LEU A 236 2.47 16.13 14.17
C LEU A 236 0.94 16.12 14.18
N ARG A 237 0.31 15.05 14.68
CA ARG A 237 -1.16 14.97 14.81
C ARG A 237 -1.76 16.20 15.49
N SER A 238 -1.12 16.69 16.56
CA SER A 238 -1.58 17.87 17.29
C SER A 238 -1.29 19.20 16.59
N LEU A 239 -0.21 19.27 15.79
CA LEU A 239 0.21 20.47 15.06
C LEU A 239 -0.57 20.65 13.75
N CYS A 240 -0.83 19.55 13.05
CA CYS A 240 -1.34 19.52 11.68
C CYS A 240 -2.86 19.45 11.63
N HIS A 241 -3.48 18.63 12.48
CA HIS A 241 -4.91 18.77 12.73
C HIS A 241 -5.11 19.93 13.69
N GLN A 242 -5.54 21.08 13.16
CA GLN A 242 -6.09 22.18 13.96
C GLN A 242 -7.20 21.62 14.86
N THR A 243 -6.83 21.24 16.08
CA THR A 243 -7.78 21.22 17.18
C THR A 243 -8.28 22.64 17.29
N LEU A 244 -9.58 22.86 17.05
CA LEU A 244 -10.22 24.18 17.19
C LEU A 244 -9.58 24.94 18.35
N GLY A 245 -9.04 26.12 18.07
CA GLY A 245 -8.43 26.92 19.12
C GLY A 245 -9.48 27.28 20.18
N SER A 246 -9.04 27.64 21.39
CA SER A 246 -9.99 28.11 22.42
C SER A 246 -10.84 29.29 21.94
N TRP A 247 -10.31 30.10 21.01
CA TRP A 247 -11.03 31.18 20.33
C TRP A 247 -12.12 30.69 19.39
N ASP A 248 -11.91 29.58 18.67
CA ASP A 248 -12.91 28.98 17.81
C ASP A 248 -14.06 28.41 18.65
N TYR A 249 -13.75 27.74 19.76
CA TYR A 249 -14.76 27.29 20.72
C TYR A 249 -15.57 28.45 21.31
N LEU A 250 -14.91 29.55 21.69
CA LEU A 250 -15.60 30.76 22.17
C LEU A 250 -16.52 31.33 21.08
N PHE A 251 -16.06 31.37 19.83
CA PHE A 251 -16.86 31.80 18.68
C PHE A 251 -18.11 30.94 18.47
N PHE A 252 -17.98 29.60 18.53
CA PHE A 252 -19.13 28.69 18.43
C PHE A 252 -20.12 28.87 19.58
N VAL A 253 -19.63 29.08 20.81
CA VAL A 253 -20.48 29.37 21.97
C VAL A 253 -21.25 30.68 21.76
N VAL A 254 -20.56 31.75 21.33
CA VAL A 254 -21.18 33.06 21.08
C VAL A 254 -22.24 32.96 19.97
N ILE A 255 -21.94 32.29 18.85
CA ILE A 255 -22.92 32.05 17.79
C ILE A 255 -24.11 31.27 18.31
N GLY A 256 -23.89 30.22 19.10
CA GLY A 256 -24.95 29.45 19.73
C GLY A 256 -25.89 30.32 20.57
N PHE A 257 -25.33 31.22 21.38
CA PHE A 257 -26.12 32.18 22.16
C PHE A 257 -26.91 33.17 21.29
N VAL A 258 -26.30 33.69 20.22
CA VAL A 258 -26.96 34.63 19.30
C VAL A 258 -28.15 33.97 18.58
N ILE A 259 -27.96 32.75 18.06
CA ILE A 259 -29.03 32.00 17.39
C ILE A 259 -30.17 31.70 18.36
N PHE A 260 -29.84 31.24 19.57
CA PHE A 260 -30.84 30.93 20.60
C PHE A 260 -31.63 32.17 21.02
N ALA A 261 -30.95 33.30 21.26
CA ALA A 261 -31.60 34.56 21.61
C ALA A 261 -32.51 35.06 20.47
N ALA A 262 -32.01 35.06 19.23
CA ALA A 262 -32.78 35.46 18.07
C ALA A 262 -34.03 34.56 17.87
N GLY A 263 -33.89 33.25 18.04
CA GLY A 263 -35.00 32.31 17.99
C GLY A 263 -36.04 32.56 19.08
N THR A 264 -35.59 32.85 20.30
CA THR A 264 -36.47 33.16 21.44
C THR A 264 -37.25 34.45 21.20
N VAL A 265 -36.58 35.51 20.73
CA VAL A 265 -37.23 36.79 20.40
C VAL A 265 -38.23 36.62 19.27
N SER A 266 -37.87 35.87 18.22
CA SER A 266 -38.74 35.62 17.07
C SER A 266 -40.01 34.85 17.47
N ALA A 267 -39.86 33.81 18.30
CA ALA A 267 -40.99 33.02 18.80
C ALA A 267 -41.92 33.85 19.69
N TRP A 268 -41.35 34.67 20.59
CA TRP A 268 -42.12 35.57 21.42
C TRP A 268 -42.91 36.59 20.58
N LEU A 269 -42.26 37.19 19.58
CA LEU A 269 -42.88 38.18 18.70
C LEU A 269 -44.02 37.57 17.86
N MET A 270 -43.82 36.36 17.33
CA MET A 270 -44.88 35.61 16.64
C MET A 270 -46.07 35.31 17.56
N GLY A 271 -45.83 34.91 18.80
CA GLY A 271 -46.89 34.71 19.80
C GLY A 271 -47.70 35.97 20.07
N VAL A 272 -47.03 37.13 20.21
CA VAL A 272 -47.71 38.42 20.40
C VAL A 272 -48.55 38.79 19.17
N VAL A 273 -48.01 38.65 17.97
CA VAL A 273 -48.72 38.93 16.71
C VAL A 273 -49.95 38.04 16.58
N MET A 274 -49.86 36.75 16.90
CA MET A 274 -50.99 35.83 16.87
C MET A 274 -52.12 36.28 17.81
N VAL A 275 -51.81 36.64 19.05
CA VAL A 275 -52.82 37.11 20.02
C VAL A 275 -53.48 38.41 19.57
N LEU A 276 -52.69 39.35 19.02
CA LEU A 276 -53.23 40.60 18.47
C LEU A 276 -54.13 40.33 17.25
N TYR A 277 -53.76 39.38 16.41
CA TYR A 277 -54.55 38.97 15.25
C TYR A 277 -55.88 38.33 15.67
N GLU A 278 -55.88 37.43 16.65
CA GLU A 278 -57.13 36.87 17.21
C GLU A 278 -58.02 37.95 17.82
N ARG A 279 -57.45 38.89 18.59
CA ARG A 279 -58.22 40.03 19.14
C ARG A 279 -58.79 40.92 18.03
N TYR A 280 -58.03 41.14 16.96
CA TYR A 280 -58.47 41.93 15.82
C TYR A 280 -59.63 41.24 15.09
N ILE A 281 -59.53 39.93 14.83
CA ILE A 281 -60.62 39.16 14.22
C ILE A 281 -61.86 39.20 15.12
N LYS A 282 -61.71 38.90 16.42
CA LYS A 282 -62.85 38.90 17.35
C LYS A 282 -63.55 40.26 17.39
N LYS A 283 -62.80 41.36 17.42
CA LYS A 283 -63.38 42.70 17.40
C LYS A 283 -64.07 43.02 16.07
N LYS A 284 -63.54 42.52 14.96
CA LYS A 284 -64.15 42.67 13.63
C LYS A 284 -65.46 41.88 13.54
N ASP A 285 -65.51 40.68 14.09
CA ASP A 285 -66.72 39.85 14.15
C ASP A 285 -67.78 40.53 15.02
N GLU A 286 -67.41 41.04 16.20
CA GLU A 286 -68.31 41.83 17.07
C GLU A 286 -68.84 43.11 16.38
N GLN A 287 -68.04 43.73 15.50
CA GLN A 287 -68.45 44.90 14.72
C GLN A 287 -69.42 44.51 13.59
N LEU A 288 -69.17 43.38 12.92
CA LEU A 288 -70.08 42.84 11.89
C LEU A 288 -71.42 42.43 12.49
N ASP A 289 -71.42 41.78 13.65
CA ASP A 289 -72.65 41.41 14.37
C ASP A 289 -73.44 42.66 14.80
N ALA A 290 -72.76 43.73 15.24
CA ALA A 290 -73.41 45.00 15.61
C ALA A 290 -73.98 45.75 14.39
N ASP A 291 -73.27 45.74 13.26
CA ASP A 291 -73.74 46.35 12.02
C ASP A 291 -74.95 45.57 11.43
N GLU A 292 -75.00 44.24 11.58
CA GLU A 292 -76.17 43.42 11.22
C GLU A 292 -77.38 43.63 12.14
N GLU A 293 -77.17 43.88 13.45
CA GLU A 293 -78.25 44.21 14.39
C GLU A 293 -78.86 45.62 14.12
N ASP A 294 -78.05 46.59 13.69
CA ASP A 294 -78.53 47.95 13.35
C ASP A 294 -79.32 47.95 12.02
N GLU A 295 -78.93 47.13 11.02
CA GLU A 295 -79.73 46.94 9.79
C GLU A 295 -81.02 46.12 10.03
N GLY A 296 -81.09 45.32 11.09
CA GLY A 296 -82.30 44.58 11.50
C GLY A 296 -83.36 45.42 12.24
N GLY A 297 -83.00 46.63 12.68
CA GLY A 297 -83.86 47.52 13.48
C GLY A 297 -84.82 48.40 12.68
N GLU A 298 -84.64 48.50 11.34
CA GLU A 298 -85.35 49.49 10.51
C GLU A 298 -86.11 48.85 9.34
N MET A 299 -87.02 47.89 9.62
CA MET A 299 -88.15 47.67 8.70
C MET A 299 -89.43 47.20 9.38
N GLY A 300 -90.33 48.16 9.64
CA GLY A 300 -91.73 47.90 9.95
C GLY A 300 -92.50 47.35 8.74
N ARG A 301 -93.27 46.28 8.96
CA ARG A 301 -94.48 45.93 8.17
C ARG A 301 -95.58 47.00 8.39
N PRO A 302 -96.66 47.16 7.56
CA PRO A 302 -97.31 46.18 6.66
C PRO A 302 -97.79 46.75 5.27
N SER A 303 -98.19 45.97 4.25
CA SER A 303 -99.61 45.65 3.98
C SER A 303 -99.81 44.87 2.65
N ARG A 304 -100.39 43.65 2.77
CA ARG A 304 -101.60 43.12 2.11
C ARG A 304 -101.97 43.52 0.64
N ALA A 305 -101.92 42.54 -0.28
CA ALA A 305 -102.94 42.16 -1.30
C ALA A 305 -102.35 41.05 -2.22
N ARG A 306 -102.73 39.77 -2.20
CA ARG A 306 -103.94 39.07 -2.70
C ARG A 306 -104.20 39.17 -4.22
N SER A 307 -103.78 38.16 -4.98
CA SER A 307 -104.49 37.53 -6.13
C SER A 307 -103.61 36.40 -6.70
N HIS A 308 -103.96 35.13 -6.48
CA HIS A 308 -104.75 34.23 -7.36
C HIS A 308 -103.94 33.44 -8.40
N HIS A 309 -104.30 32.16 -8.50
CA HIS A 309 -103.99 31.11 -9.49
C HIS A 309 -102.57 30.50 -9.49
N GLU A 310 -102.41 29.21 -9.13
CA GLU A 310 -102.80 27.95 -9.81
C GLU A 310 -101.91 27.56 -11.00
N MET A 311 -101.50 26.28 -10.93
CA MET A 311 -101.25 25.30 -12.00
C MET A 311 -99.78 25.18 -12.47
N SER A 312 -99.08 24.14 -11.99
CA SER A 312 -98.96 22.79 -12.57
C SER A 312 -98.13 22.78 -13.86
N ASN A 313 -96.84 22.40 -13.76
CA ASN A 313 -96.36 21.05 -14.04
C ASN A 313 -94.86 20.96 -13.79
#